data_AF-A0A7X9DI23-F1
#
_entry.id   AF-A0A7X9DI23-F1
#
_cell.length_a   1.000
_cell.length_b   1.000
_cell.length_c   1.000
_cell.angle_alpha   90.00
_cell.angle_beta   90.00
_cell.angle_gamma   90.00
#
_symmetry.space_group_name_H-M   'P 1'
#
loop_
_entity.id
_entity.type
_entity.pdbx_description
1 polymer ?
#
loop_
_entity_poly.entity_id
_entity_poly.type
_entity_poly.pdbx_seq_one_letter_code
_entity_poly.pdbx_strand_id
1 'polypeptide(L)'
;MPSIYGNPDQNQKEIVQKLRDTLVISVEITTGIGHGFPDLLVGFYSTKYNMFFNLLFEVKNTTGKLKKGQIEWHSEWKGNVYTIRSFDEAMEIINQYR
;
A
#
# COMPACT_ATOMS: atom_id res chain seq x y z
N MET A 1 -23.84 -7.46 11.54
CA MET A 1 -23.49 -6.24 10.80
C MET A 1 -22.27 -6.55 9.96
N PRO A 2 -22.18 -6.11 8.68
CA PRO A 2 -20.95 -6.23 7.92
C PRO A 2 -19.84 -5.49 8.68
N SER A 3 -18.64 -6.07 8.74
CA SER A 3 -17.48 -5.38 9.29
C SER A 3 -17.29 -4.05 8.55
N ILE A 4 -17.37 -2.95 9.28
CA ILE A 4 -17.00 -1.61 8.79
C ILE A 4 -15.48 -1.49 8.54
N TYR A 5 -14.70 -2.46 9.05
CA TYR A 5 -13.26 -2.57 8.91
C TYR A 5 -12.91 -3.43 7.69
N GLY A 6 -11.89 -3.00 6.93
CA GLY A 6 -11.31 -3.82 5.89
C GLY A 6 -10.74 -5.11 6.48
N ASN A 7 -10.89 -6.22 5.75
CA ASN A 7 -10.23 -7.47 6.10
C ASN A 7 -8.88 -7.52 5.37
N PRO A 8 -7.75 -7.65 6.08
CA PRO A 8 -6.44 -7.74 5.44
C PRO A 8 -6.34 -8.98 4.56
N ASP A 9 -5.73 -8.85 3.39
CA ASP A 9 -5.36 -10.01 2.56
C ASP A 9 -4.22 -10.80 3.23
N GLN A 10 -4.19 -12.12 3.03
CA GLN A 10 -3.25 -13.02 3.76
C GLN A 10 -1.77 -12.67 3.53
N ASN A 11 -1.43 -12.15 2.35
CA ASN A 11 -0.06 -11.76 1.99
C ASN A 11 0.39 -10.43 2.63
N GLN A 12 -0.53 -9.62 3.17
CA GLN A 12 -0.19 -8.31 3.73
C GLN A 12 0.83 -8.42 4.87
N LYS A 13 0.70 -9.42 5.75
CA LYS A 13 1.62 -9.61 6.89
C LYS A 13 3.06 -9.83 6.41
N GLU A 14 3.24 -10.65 5.39
CA GLU A 14 4.56 -10.95 4.81
C GLU A 14 5.16 -9.71 4.15
N ILE A 15 4.37 -8.98 3.36
CA ILE A 15 4.79 -7.76 2.68
C ILE A 15 5.24 -6.71 3.70
N VAL A 16 4.42 -6.45 4.73
CA VAL A 16 4.72 -5.47 5.78
C VAL A 16 6.01 -5.83 6.52
N GLN A 17 6.19 -7.10 6.89
CA GLN A 17 7.40 -7.56 7.57
C GLN A 17 8.64 -7.30 6.70
N LYS A 18 8.62 -7.77 5.45
CA LYS A 18 9.75 -7.61 4.52
C LYS A 18 10.08 -6.14 4.23
N LEU A 19 9.07 -5.28 4.08
CA LEU A 19 9.29 -3.84 3.89
C LEU A 19 9.94 -3.19 5.12
N ARG A 20 9.43 -3.49 6.33
CA ARG A 20 9.98 -2.95 7.59
C ARG A 20 11.38 -3.47 7.91
N ASP A 21 11.73 -4.66 7.42
CA ASP A 21 13.09 -5.20 7.54
C ASP A 21 14.10 -4.44 6.66
N THR A 22 13.63 -3.60 5.73
CA THR A 22 14.51 -2.67 5.01
C THR A 22 14.78 -1.42 5.84
N LEU A 23 16.06 -1.05 6.01
CA LEU A 23 16.51 -0.02 6.95
C LEU A 23 15.91 1.38 6.75
N VAL A 24 15.28 1.67 5.61
CA VAL A 24 14.87 3.03 5.22
C VAL A 24 13.40 3.15 4.83
N ILE A 25 12.59 2.14 5.14
CA ILE A 25 11.17 2.12 4.83
C ILE A 25 10.35 2.01 6.11
N SER A 26 9.45 2.97 6.33
CA SER A 26 8.40 2.90 7.34
C SER A 26 7.09 2.44 6.70
N VAL A 27 6.30 1.67 7.45
CA VAL A 27 5.00 1.15 6.98
C VAL A 27 3.98 1.32 8.09
N GLU A 28 2.87 1.98 7.80
CA GLU A 28 1.67 2.04 8.63
C GLU A 28 0.55 1.20 8.00
N ILE A 29 -0.17 0.43 8.84
CA ILE A 29 -1.27 -0.41 8.35
C ILE A 29 -2.57 0.39 8.45
N THR A 30 -3.23 0.59 7.32
CA THR A 30 -4.41 1.44 7.18
C THR A 30 -5.68 0.70 6.73
N THR A 31 -5.62 -0.62 6.52
CA THR A 31 -6.77 -1.49 6.20
C THR A 31 -7.99 -1.29 7.14
N GLY A 32 -7.76 -0.90 8.38
CA GLY A 32 -8.81 -0.63 9.38
C GLY A 32 -9.54 0.72 9.21
N ILE A 33 -9.12 1.61 8.32
CA ILE A 33 -9.75 2.93 8.15
C ILE A 33 -11.14 2.83 7.49
N GLY A 34 -11.33 1.86 6.58
CA GLY A 34 -12.59 1.66 5.86
C GLY A 34 -12.78 2.60 4.67
N HIS A 35 -14.00 2.68 4.14
CA HIS A 35 -14.39 3.56 3.02
C HIS A 35 -13.55 3.43 1.73
N GLY A 36 -12.95 2.27 1.49
CA GLY A 36 -12.12 2.03 0.31
C GLY A 36 -10.71 2.62 0.40
N PHE A 37 -10.31 3.12 1.58
CA PHE A 37 -8.95 3.61 1.81
C PHE A 37 -7.91 2.48 1.63
N PRO A 38 -6.73 2.77 1.05
CA PRO A 38 -5.69 1.78 0.82
C PRO A 38 -5.20 1.08 2.10
N ASP A 39 -4.63 -0.11 1.94
CA ASP A 39 -4.22 -0.97 3.05
C ASP A 39 -2.95 -0.53 3.78
N LEU A 40 -2.04 0.15 3.10
CA LEU A 40 -0.74 0.56 3.63
C LEU A 40 -0.41 2.00 3.26
N LEU A 41 0.21 2.72 4.20
CA LEU A 41 0.98 3.94 3.96
C LEU A 41 2.46 3.64 4.15
N VAL A 42 3.26 3.91 3.13
CA VAL A 42 4.69 3.61 3.11
C VAL A 42 5.48 4.90 2.97
N GLY A 43 6.43 5.13 3.86
CA GLY A 43 7.34 6.28 3.85
C GLY A 43 8.79 5.86 3.63
N PHE A 44 9.54 6.59 2.80
CA PHE A 44 10.97 6.33 2.56
C PHE A 44 11.71 7.59 2.10
N TYR A 45 13.04 7.57 2.19
CA TYR A 45 13.88 8.62 1.62
C TYR A 45 14.13 8.36 0.12
N SER A 46 13.75 9.31 -0.72
CA SER A 46 14.12 9.30 -2.13
C SER A 46 15.49 9.96 -2.31
N THR A 47 16.43 9.19 -2.85
CA THR A 47 17.75 9.72 -3.24
C THR A 47 17.68 10.50 -4.55
N LYS A 48 16.80 10.10 -5.47
CA LYS A 48 16.52 10.77 -6.74
C LYS A 48 16.00 12.20 -6.57
N TYR A 49 15.12 12.40 -5.60
CA TYR A 49 14.51 13.72 -5.34
C TYR A 49 15.07 14.40 -4.09
N ASN A 50 15.97 13.74 -3.36
CA ASN A 50 16.62 14.23 -2.14
C ASN A 50 15.60 14.71 -1.07
N MET A 51 14.55 13.92 -0.85
CA MET A 51 13.49 14.22 0.14
C MET A 51 12.73 12.95 0.56
N PHE A 52 11.96 13.01 1.63
CA PHE A 52 11.06 11.93 2.04
C PHE A 52 9.82 11.85 1.14
N PHE A 53 9.45 10.63 0.75
CA PHE A 53 8.30 10.32 -0.09
C PHE A 53 7.34 9.38 0.64
N ASN A 54 6.06 9.56 0.37
CA ASN A 54 4.99 8.67 0.82
C ASN A 54 4.29 8.05 -0.38
N LEU A 55 3.99 6.76 -0.29
CA LEU A 55 3.15 6.01 -1.23
C LEU A 55 2.03 5.30 -0.48
N LEU A 56 0.87 5.20 -1.10
CA LEU A 56 -0.22 4.35 -0.62
C LEU A 56 -0.26 3.05 -1.42
N PHE A 57 -0.45 1.93 -0.72
CA PHE A 57 -0.61 0.62 -1.34
C PHE A 57 -1.89 -0.06 -0.92
N GLU A 58 -2.65 -0.52 -1.91
CA GLU A 58 -3.77 -1.43 -1.77
C GLU A 58 -3.28 -2.85 -2.04
N VAL A 59 -3.41 -3.73 -1.05
CA VAL A 59 -2.89 -5.10 -1.13
C VAL A 59 -3.96 -6.00 -1.70
N LYS A 60 -3.56 -6.89 -2.62
CA LYS A 60 -4.42 -7.97 -3.11
C LYS A 60 -3.65 -9.28 -3.18
N ASN A 61 -4.35 -10.39 -2.99
CA ASN A 61 -3.83 -11.72 -3.38
C ASN A 61 -3.72 -11.84 -4.92
N THR A 62 -3.20 -12.93 -5.47
CA THR A 62 -2.93 -13.06 -6.92
C THR A 62 -4.15 -12.84 -7.84
N THR A 63 -5.36 -13.22 -7.40
CA THR A 63 -6.59 -13.12 -8.21
C THR A 63 -7.52 -11.98 -7.78
N GLY A 64 -7.15 -11.28 -6.70
CA GLY A 64 -7.97 -10.27 -6.05
C GLY A 64 -8.16 -9.05 -6.93
N LYS A 65 -9.40 -8.55 -6.97
CA LYS A 65 -9.76 -7.32 -7.68
C LYS A 65 -10.09 -6.23 -6.68
N LEU A 66 -9.92 -4.98 -7.08
CA LEU A 66 -10.41 -3.84 -6.30
C LEU A 66 -11.93 -3.95 -6.14
N LYS A 67 -12.41 -3.71 -4.91
CA LYS A 67 -13.84 -3.58 -4.63
C LYS A 67 -14.32 -2.23 -5.16
N LYS A 68 -15.62 -2.09 -5.41
CA LYS A 68 -16.22 -0.86 -5.93
C LYS A 68 -15.75 0.42 -5.21
N GLY A 69 -15.82 0.44 -3.87
CA GLY A 69 -15.37 1.60 -3.08
C GLY A 69 -13.87 1.88 -3.16
N GLN A 70 -13.04 0.86 -3.39
CA GLN A 70 -11.60 1.05 -3.62
C GLN A 70 -11.35 1.65 -5.01
N ILE A 71 -12.10 1.20 -6.03
CA ILE A 71 -12.03 1.79 -7.37
C ILE A 71 -12.40 3.27 -7.32
N GLU A 72 -13.51 3.62 -6.65
CA GLU A 72 -13.96 5.00 -6.47
C GLU A 72 -12.88 5.83 -5.77
N TRP A 73 -12.40 5.38 -4.61
CA TRP A 73 -11.35 6.06 -3.85
C TRP A 73 -10.07 6.28 -4.67
N HIS A 74 -9.58 5.23 -5.34
CA HIS A 74 -8.37 5.29 -6.19
C HIS A 74 -8.53 6.28 -7.34
N SER A 75 -9.73 6.37 -7.94
CA SER A 75 -9.99 7.28 -9.05
C SER A 75 -10.06 8.75 -8.64
N GLU A 76 -10.49 9.01 -7.40
CA GLU A 76 -10.64 10.36 -6.88
C GLU A 76 -9.33 10.89 -6.28
N TRP A 77 -8.50 10.00 -5.72
CA TRP A 77 -7.22 10.34 -5.11
C TRP A 77 -6.27 11.02 -6.09
N LYS A 78 -5.62 12.09 -5.63
CA LYS A 78 -4.69 12.90 -6.45
C LYS A 78 -3.21 12.62 -6.17
N GLY A 79 -2.94 11.84 -5.13
CA GLY A 79 -1.58 11.40 -4.80
C GLY A 79 -1.24 10.05 -5.42
N ASN A 80 -0.04 9.54 -5.10
CA ASN A 80 0.40 8.23 -5.58
C ASN A 80 -0.27 7.10 -4.79
N VAL A 81 -0.96 6.22 -5.49
CA VAL A 81 -1.56 4.99 -4.95
C VAL A 81 -1.36 3.85 -5.94
N TYR A 82 -1.02 2.66 -5.44
CA TYR A 82 -0.82 1.48 -6.28
C TYR A 82 -1.49 0.25 -5.70
N THR A 83 -1.91 -0.65 -6.58
CA THR A 83 -2.30 -2.00 -6.19
C THR A 83 -1.07 -2.90 -6.28
N ILE A 84 -0.76 -3.62 -5.21
CA ILE A 84 0.37 -4.55 -5.15
C ILE A 84 -0.08 -5.94 -4.73
N ARG A 85 0.68 -6.96 -5.13
CA ARG A 85 0.41 -8.37 -4.82
C ARG A 85 1.56 -9.09 -4.14
N SER A 86 2.74 -8.48 -4.14
CA SER A 86 3.95 -9.06 -3.57
C SER A 86 4.88 -7.99 -3.01
N PHE A 87 5.88 -8.42 -2.24
CA PHE A 87 6.98 -7.57 -1.80
C PHE A 87 7.79 -7.03 -2.99
N ASP A 88 8.03 -7.88 -3.99
CA ASP A 88 8.83 -7.51 -5.16
C ASP A 88 8.15 -6.41 -5.98
N GLU A 89 6.83 -6.49 -6.18
CA GLU A 89 6.05 -5.43 -6.84
C GLU A 89 6.11 -4.11 -6.05
N ALA A 90 6.01 -4.17 -4.71
CA ALA A 90 6.12 -2.99 -3.87
C ALA A 90 7.51 -2.33 -4.02
N MET A 91 8.58 -3.13 -4.03
CA MET A 91 9.95 -2.64 -4.19
C MET A 91 10.21 -2.10 -5.60
N GLU A 92 9.66 -2.71 -6.63
CA GLU A 92 9.74 -2.20 -8.01
C GLU A 92 9.18 -0.78 -8.08
N ILE A 93 7.99 -0.56 -7.50
CA ILE A 93 7.37 0.78 -7.47
C ILE A 93 8.22 1.75 -6.64
N ILE A 94 8.65 1.38 -5.44
CA ILE A 94 9.48 2.25 -4.58
C ILE A 94 10.75 2.68 -5.30
N ASN A 95 11.40 1.76 -6.03
CA ASN A 95 12.62 2.05 -6.78
C ASN A 95 12.43 3.02 -7.96
N GLN A 96 11.20 3.21 -8.47
CA GLN A 96 10.91 4.25 -9.47
C GLN A 96 11.00 5.67 -8.88
N TYR A 97 10.75 5.78 -7.58
CA TYR A 97 10.76 7.03 -6.81
C TYR A 97 12.05 7.25 -6.02
N ARG A 98 12.80 6.18 -5.72
CA ARG A 98 14.02 6.26 -4.92
C ARG A 98 15.21 6.81 -5.69
#